data_AF-A0A495Y9K4-F1
#
_entry.id   AF-A0A495Y9K4-F1
#
_cell.length_a   1.000
_cell.length_b   1.000
_cell.length_c   1.000
_cell.angle_alpha   90.00
_cell.angle_beta   90.00
_cell.angle_gamma   90.00
#
_symmetry.space_group_name_H-M   'P 1'
#
loop_
_entity.id
_entity.type
_entity.pdbx_description
1 polymer ?
#
loop_
_entity_poly.entity_id
_entity_poly.type
_entity_poly.pdbx_seq_one_letter_code
_entity_poly.pdbx_strand_id
1 'polypeptide(L)' 'MTGMILVYRYRVKSLNGLLHKQSRAVNYVWNFCNDTQKHALKWGKKWPTGFDLNVLTTGGSKELGIHSGTVNATCEQYAK' A
#
# COMPACT_ATOMS: atom_id res chain seq x y z
N MET A 1 -46.60 35.99 -3.59
CA MET A 1 -45.49 35.58 -4.49
C MET A 1 -44.80 34.38 -3.85
N THR A 2 -45.10 33.19 -4.35
CA THR A 2 -44.59 31.91 -3.85
C THR A 2 -43.11 31.77 -4.22
N GLY A 3 -42.23 31.69 -3.23
CA GLY A 3 -40.79 31.52 -3.43
C GLY A 3 -40.46 30.16 -4.06
N MET A 4 -39.61 30.16 -5.07
CA MET A 4 -39.16 28.96 -5.78
C MET A 4 -38.25 28.11 -4.89
N ILE A 5 -38.64 26.87 -4.59
CA ILE A 5 -37.81 25.91 -3.86
C ILE A 5 -36.78 25.32 -4.84
N LEU A 6 -35.51 25.66 -4.67
CA LEU A 6 -34.41 25.05 -5.40
C LEU A 6 -34.00 23.74 -4.72
N VAL A 7 -34.13 22.62 -5.45
CA VAL A 7 -33.69 21.30 -4.98
C VAL A 7 -32.39 20.94 -5.67
N TYR A 8 -31.30 20.88 -4.89
CA TYR A 8 -30.01 20.42 -5.38
C TYR A 8 -29.88 18.90 -5.18
N ARG A 9 -29.50 18.19 -6.24
CA ARG A 9 -29.14 16.76 -6.19
C ARG A 9 -27.65 16.61 -6.44
N TYR A 10 -26.92 16.21 -5.42
CA TYR A 10 -25.47 15.96 -5.52
C TYR A 10 -25.19 14.48 -5.66
N ARG A 11 -24.27 14.12 -6.57
CA ARG A 11 -23.69 12.78 -6.63
C ARG A 11 -22.42 12.75 -5.78
N VAL A 12 -22.50 12.13 -4.61
CA VAL A 12 -21.30 11.85 -3.79
C VAL A 12 -20.52 10.72 -4.46
N LYS A 13 -19.33 11.01 -4.99
CA LYS A 13 -18.42 9.97 -5.51
C LYS A 13 -17.63 9.40 -4.33
N SER A 14 -17.85 8.13 -4.01
CA SER A 14 -17.02 7.39 -3.05
C SER A 14 -15.79 6.84 -3.76
N LEU A 15 -14.61 7.10 -3.19
CA LEU A 15 -13.33 6.55 -3.64
C LEU A 15 -12.98 5.23 -2.93
N ASN A 16 -13.91 4.65 -2.16
CA ASN A 16 -13.65 3.45 -1.35
C ASN A 16 -13.14 2.27 -2.19
N GLY A 17 -13.69 2.06 -3.39
CA GLY A 17 -13.21 0.99 -4.28
C GLY A 17 -11.74 1.15 -4.68
N LEU A 18 -11.28 2.39 -4.91
CA LEU A 18 -9.89 2.70 -5.22
C LEU A 18 -8.99 2.49 -3.99
N LEU A 19 -9.45 2.93 -2.80
CA LEU A 19 -8.74 2.72 -1.55
C LEU A 19 -8.60 1.23 -1.22
N HIS A 20 -9.65 0.43 -1.40
CA HIS A 20 -9.58 -1.02 -1.18
C HIS A 20 -8.59 -1.69 -2.12
N LYS A 21 -8.52 -1.26 -3.39
CA LYS A 21 -7.52 -1.76 -4.34
C LYS A 21 -6.10 -1.46 -3.87
N GLN A 22 -5.82 -0.22 -3.45
CA GLN A 22 -4.51 0.18 -2.93
C GLN A 22 -4.16 -0.55 -1.63
N SER A 23 -5.11 -0.68 -0.71
CA SER A 23 -4.94 -1.41 0.56
C SER A 23 -4.52 -2.86 0.33
N ARG A 24 -5.13 -3.55 -0.64
CA ARG A 24 -4.73 -4.92 -1.00
C ARG A 24 -3.30 -4.99 -1.52
N ALA A 25 -2.88 -4.02 -2.35
CA ALA A 25 -1.52 -3.96 -2.86
C ALA A 25 -0.49 -3.71 -1.76
N VAL A 26 -0.78 -2.78 -0.83
CA VAL A 26 0.06 -2.53 0.35
C VAL A 26 0.16 -3.77 1.23
N ASN A 27 -0.96 -4.46 1.47
CA ASN A 27 -0.97 -5.69 2.25
C ASN A 27 -0.13 -6.80 1.60
N TYR A 28 -0.09 -6.86 0.27
CA TYR A 28 0.77 -7.80 -0.44
C TYR A 28 2.27 -7.52 -0.19
N VAL A 29 2.68 -6.25 -0.25
CA VAL A 29 4.05 -5.83 0.09
C VAL A 29 4.39 -6.21 1.54
N TRP A 30 3.47 -5.99 2.47
CA TRP A 30 3.66 -6.35 3.88
C TRP A 30 3.86 -7.86 4.06
N ASN A 31 3.05 -8.68 3.37
CA ASN A 31 3.21 -10.13 3.40
C ASN A 31 4.56 -10.59 2.82
N PHE A 32 5.05 -9.93 1.76
CA PHE A 32 6.39 -10.18 1.25
C PHE A 32 7.49 -9.86 2.27
N CYS A 33 7.35 -8.76 3.04
CA CYS A 33 8.25 -8.43 4.13
C CYS A 33 8.24 -9.51 5.24
N ASN A 34 7.07 -10.03 5.59
CA ASN A 34 6.94 -11.15 6.54
C ASN A 34 7.70 -12.39 6.03
N ASP A 35 7.54 -12.75 4.76
CA ASP A 35 8.15 -13.96 4.22
C ASP A 35 9.67 -13.83 4.03
N THR A 36 10.16 -12.65 3.66
CA THR A 36 11.60 -12.37 3.64
C THR A 36 12.22 -12.44 5.03
N GLN A 37 11.53 -11.95 6.06
CA GLN A 37 11.98 -12.09 7.46
C GLN A 37 12.00 -13.56 7.92
N LYS A 38 10.96 -14.35 7.61
CA LYS A 38 10.95 -15.80 7.89
C LYS A 38 12.09 -16.52 7.16
N HIS A 39 12.37 -16.13 5.92
CA HIS A 39 13.49 -16.67 5.17
C HIS A 39 14.82 -16.34 5.86
N ALA A 40 15.02 -15.09 6.30
CA ALA A 40 16.22 -14.71 7.06
C ALA A 40 16.36 -15.54 8.34
N LEU A 41 15.27 -15.75 9.09
CA LEU A 41 15.25 -16.59 10.29
C LEU A 41 15.65 -18.03 10.01
N LYS A 42 15.14 -18.63 8.93
CA LYS A 42 15.46 -20.02 8.52
C LYS A 42 16.96 -20.23 8.30
N TRP A 43 17.66 -19.21 7.81
CA TRP A 43 19.10 -19.26 7.51
C TRP A 43 19.97 -18.61 8.59
N GLY A 44 19.40 -18.24 9.74
CA GLY A 44 20.12 -17.55 10.82
C GLY A 44 20.72 -16.20 10.41
N LYS A 45 20.16 -15.55 9.38
CA LYS A 45 20.63 -14.25 8.90
C LYS A 45 20.08 -13.12 9.76
N LYS A 46 20.78 -11.99 9.74
CA LYS A 46 20.28 -10.74 10.34
C LYS A 46 18.94 -10.36 9.71
N TRP A 47 18.07 -9.76 10.51
CA TRP A 47 16.79 -9.26 10.05
C TRP A 47 16.99 -8.16 8.98
N PRO A 48 16.22 -8.19 7.89
CA PRO A 48 16.35 -7.21 6.82
C PRO A 48 15.94 -5.81 7.31
N THR A 49 16.70 -4.80 6.91
CA THR A 49 16.39 -3.40 7.17
C THR A 49 15.39 -2.87 6.14
N GLY A 50 14.81 -1.68 6.39
CA GLY A 50 13.95 -1.02 5.39
C GLY A 50 14.66 -0.78 4.05
N PHE A 51 15.97 -0.51 4.07
CA PHE A 51 16.79 -0.39 2.87
C PHE A 51 16.91 -1.73 2.12
N ASP A 52 17.15 -2.84 2.83
CA ASP A 52 17.23 -4.16 2.20
C ASP A 52 15.89 -4.55 1.56
N LEU A 53 14.78 -4.27 2.24
CA LEU A 53 13.42 -4.52 1.73
C LEU A 53 13.09 -3.63 0.53
N ASN A 54 13.52 -2.37 0.50
CA ASN A 54 13.37 -1.47 -0.65
C ASN A 54 14.10 -2.01 -1.90
N VAL A 55 15.31 -2.55 -1.72
CA VAL A 55 16.06 -3.17 -2.83
C VAL A 55 15.31 -4.41 -3.34
N LEU A 56 14.82 -5.26 -2.44
CA LEU A 56 14.09 -6.48 -2.81
C LEU A 56 12.74 -6.22 -3.49
N THR A 57 12.12 -5.07 -3.24
CA THR A 57 10.82 -4.68 -3.82
C THR A 57 10.96 -3.78 -5.06
N THR A 58 12.18 -3.52 -5.52
CA THR A 58 12.46 -2.71 -6.71
C THR A 58 11.77 -3.32 -7.94
N GLY A 59 11.05 -2.48 -8.69
CA GLY A 59 10.28 -2.91 -9.87
C GLY A 59 8.88 -3.48 -9.57
N GLY A 60 8.61 -3.94 -8.34
CA GLY A 60 7.30 -4.50 -7.94
C GLY A 60 6.15 -3.50 -7.98
N SER A 61 6.44 -2.20 -7.89
CA SER A 61 5.46 -1.11 -8.02
C SER A 61 4.71 -1.14 -9.35
N LYS A 62 5.38 -1.51 -10.45
CA LYS A 62 4.77 -1.61 -11.78
C LYS A 62 3.74 -2.74 -11.87
N GLU A 63 4.03 -3.87 -11.24
CA GLU A 63 3.15 -5.04 -11.23
C GLU A 63 1.96 -4.88 -10.29
N LEU A 64 2.19 -4.27 -9.13
CA LEU A 64 1.15 -4.00 -8.13
C LEU A 64 0.27 -2.80 -8.50
N GLY A 65 0.68 -1.99 -9.47
CA GLY A 65 -0.04 -0.80 -9.91
C GLY A 65 -0.15 0.29 -8.83
N ILE A 66 0.87 0.38 -7.97
CA ILE A 66 0.98 1.39 -6.91
C ILE A 66 2.26 2.21 -7.06
N HIS A 67 2.25 3.44 -6.53
CA HIS A 67 3.41 4.32 -6.61
C HIS A 67 4.59 3.72 -5.84
N SER A 68 5.81 3.82 -6.40
CA SER A 68 7.03 3.27 -5.79
C SER A 68 7.28 3.82 -4.39
N GLY A 69 7.01 5.11 -4.17
CA GLY A 69 7.12 5.72 -2.84
C GLY A 69 6.21 5.07 -1.79
N THR A 70 5.05 4.54 -2.18
CA THR A 70 4.16 3.82 -1.25
C THR A 70 4.74 2.47 -0.86
N VAL A 71 5.37 1.76 -1.80
CA VAL A 71 6.08 0.49 -1.53
C VAL A 71 7.22 0.75 -0.56
N ASN A 72 8.04 1.78 -0.82
CA ASN A 72 9.18 2.11 0.02
C ASN A 72 8.76 2.49 1.45
N ALA A 73 7.77 3.38 1.58
CA ALA A 73 7.24 3.77 2.88
C ALA A 73 6.66 2.57 3.66
N THR A 74 6.07 1.59 2.97
CA THR A 74 5.55 0.36 3.59
C THR A 74 6.70 -0.49 4.14
N CYS A 75 7.78 -0.66 3.38
CA CYS A 75 8.97 -1.41 3.79
C CYS A 75 9.71 -0.73 4.96
N GLU A 76 9.84 0.59 4.91
CA GLU A 76 10.40 1.38 6.01
C GLU A 76 9.56 1.28 7.28
N GLN A 77 8.24 1.34 7.16
CA GLN A 77 7.32 1.19 8.28
C GLN A 77 7.32 -0.23 8.86
N TYR A 78 7.56 -1.26 8.03
CA TYR A 78 7.70 -2.63 8.48
C TYR A 78 8.96 -2.85 9.34
N ALA A 79 10.08 -2.25 8.92
CA ALA A 79 11.38 -2.43 9.55
C ALA A 79 11.66 -1.44 10.71
N LYS A 80 10.66 -0.66 11.10
CA LYS A 80 10.72 0.34 12.19
C LYS A 80 10.35 -0.29 13.53
#